data_AF-A0AAV2BHS7-F1
#
_entry.id   AF-A0AAV2BHS7-F1
#
_cell.length_a   1.000
_cell.length_b   1.000
_cell.length_c   1.000
_cell.angle_alpha   90.00
_cell.angle_beta   90.00
_cell.angle_gamma   90.00
#
_symmetry.space_group_name_H-M   'P 1'
#
loop_
_entity.id
_entity.type
_entity.pdbx_description
1 polymer ?
#
loop_
_entity_poly.entity_id
_entity_poly.type
_entity_poly.pdbx_seq_one_letter_code
_entity_poly.pdbx_strand_id
1 'polypeptide(L)'
;MLALYQHYWNYKRPKKKGKPSKFFSEGWVEFTSKKVAKRVAECLNNTQVGGKRHTPYYDALWSIRYLPKFQWSHLHEREAYQKAEAGQLMRAEIAQAKREMNFYSRGADKHKRRKINKPSNVNTSEADDAIKVPQAKAIDNSCEENKSKDDRGSKITTNFF
;
A
#
# COMPACT_ATOMS: atom_id res chain seq x y z
N MET A 1 7.13 30.64 2.55
CA MET A 1 8.10 30.60 3.66
C MET A 1 7.47 31.36 4.82
N LEU A 2 7.33 30.90 6.07
CA LEU A 2 7.68 29.67 6.78
C LEU A 2 6.41 29.08 7.41
N ALA A 3 6.36 27.76 7.45
CA ALA A 3 5.28 26.95 7.98
C ALA A 3 5.63 26.39 9.36
N LEU A 4 4.56 25.93 10.04
CA LEU A 4 4.50 25.03 11.22
C LEU A 4 4.56 25.78 12.57
N TYR A 5 3.68 25.51 13.53
CA TYR A 5 3.16 24.20 13.93
C TYR A 5 1.80 24.37 14.63
N GLN A 6 0.69 24.11 13.92
CA GLN A 6 -0.62 23.98 14.56
C GLN A 6 -0.61 22.68 15.36
N HIS A 7 -0.88 22.79 16.66
CA HIS A 7 -0.93 21.68 17.62
C HIS A 7 -1.96 20.62 17.16
N TYR A 8 -1.50 19.58 16.45
CA TYR A 8 -2.33 18.41 16.16
C TYR A 8 -2.45 17.58 17.44
N TRP A 9 -3.56 17.74 18.16
CA TRP A 9 -3.99 16.73 19.13
C TRP A 9 -4.44 15.48 18.37
N ASN A 10 -3.48 14.66 17.95
CA ASN A 10 -3.72 13.26 17.62
C ASN A 10 -3.95 12.50 18.94
N TYR A 11 -5.16 12.61 19.49
CA TYR A 11 -5.59 11.79 20.62
C TYR A 11 -5.78 10.34 20.13
N LYS A 12 -4.69 9.60 19.97
CA LYS A 12 -4.75 8.14 19.82
C LYS A 12 -5.24 7.58 21.15
N ARG A 13 -6.55 7.36 21.25
CA ARG A 13 -7.17 6.70 22.41
C ARG A 13 -6.38 5.42 22.72
N PRO A 14 -5.94 5.21 23.97
CA PRO A 14 -5.22 4.00 24.34
C PRO A 14 -6.11 2.79 24.02
N LYS A 15 -5.60 1.87 23.17
CA LYS A 15 -6.30 0.63 22.85
C LYS A 15 -6.40 -0.19 24.14
N LYS A 16 -7.60 -0.27 24.72
CA LYS A 16 -7.87 -1.16 25.86
C LYS A 16 -7.50 -2.59 25.45
N LYS A 17 -6.76 -3.30 26.31
CA LYS A 17 -6.46 -4.73 26.10
C LYS A 17 -7.79 -5.50 26.15
N GLY A 18 -8.23 -5.99 25.00
CA GLY A 18 -9.50 -6.66 24.76
C GLY A 18 -9.70 -6.88 23.26
N LYS A 19 -10.69 -7.70 22.86
CA LYS A 19 -11.04 -7.90 21.44
C LYS A 19 -11.12 -6.52 20.77
N PRO A 20 -10.44 -6.32 19.62
CA PRO A 20 -10.50 -5.03 18.93
C PRO A 20 -11.96 -4.78 18.57
N SER A 21 -12.62 -3.90 19.31
CA SER A 21 -13.87 -3.34 18.86
C SER A 21 -13.53 -2.70 17.52
N LYS A 22 -14.13 -3.22 16.45
CA LYS A 22 -13.96 -2.74 15.08
C LYS A 22 -14.64 -1.37 15.02
N PHE A 23 -14.00 -0.38 15.63
CA PHE A 23 -14.37 1.01 15.48
C PHE A 23 -13.95 1.39 14.07
N PHE A 24 -14.88 1.24 13.14
CA PHE A 24 -14.74 1.87 11.84
C PHE A 24 -14.80 3.37 12.06
N SER A 25 -13.77 4.08 11.60
CA SER A 25 -13.70 5.53 11.74
C SER A 25 -14.81 6.19 10.93
N GLU A 26 -15.07 5.66 9.74
CA GLU A 26 -15.98 6.21 8.73
C GLU A 26 -16.53 5.07 7.86
N GLY A 27 -17.71 5.27 7.26
CA GLY A 27 -18.35 4.33 6.34
C GLY A 27 -19.16 5.07 5.27
N TRP A 28 -19.34 4.44 4.11
CA TRP A 28 -19.99 5.03 2.94
C TRP A 28 -21.26 4.25 2.59
N VAL A 29 -22.34 4.97 2.30
CA VAL A 29 -23.62 4.39 1.88
C VAL A 29 -24.01 5.03 0.54
N GLU A 30 -24.27 4.18 -0.45
CA GLU A 30 -24.72 4.60 -1.78
C GLU A 30 -26.25 4.48 -1.89
N PHE A 31 -26.89 5.50 -2.44
CA PHE A 31 -28.32 5.54 -2.68
C PHE A 31 -28.60 5.63 -4.17
N THR A 32 -29.56 4.83 -4.66
CA THR A 32 -30.01 4.88 -6.06
C THR A 32 -30.65 6.23 -6.43
N SER A 33 -31.35 6.86 -5.49
CA SER A 33 -32.05 8.13 -5.70
C SER A 33 -31.47 9.26 -4.86
N LYS A 34 -31.11 10.36 -5.54
CA LYS A 34 -30.59 11.59 -4.91
C LYS A 34 -31.59 12.21 -3.93
N LYS A 35 -32.89 12.10 -4.19
CA LYS A 35 -33.94 12.63 -3.30
C LYS A 35 -33.96 11.91 -1.96
N VAL A 36 -33.83 10.58 -1.99
CA VAL A 36 -33.77 9.74 -0.79
C VAL A 36 -32.50 10.05 -0.01
N ALA A 37 -31.36 10.14 -0.69
CA ALA A 37 -30.08 10.46 -0.04
C ALA A 37 -30.11 11.79 0.72
N LYS A 38 -30.67 12.84 0.11
CA LYS A 38 -30.83 14.16 0.75
C LYS A 38 -31.74 14.07 1.98
N ARG A 39 -32.92 13.45 1.82
CA ARG A 39 -33.88 13.29 2.92
C ARG A 39 -33.27 12.51 4.09
N VAL A 40 -32.56 11.42 3.82
CA VAL A 40 -31.90 10.63 4.87
C VAL A 40 -30.81 11.45 5.55
N ALA A 41 -29.98 12.17 4.81
CA ALA A 41 -28.96 13.03 5.40
C ALA A 41 -29.59 14.11 6.29
N GLU A 42 -30.67 14.77 5.87
CA GLU A 42 -31.35 15.79 6.66
C GLU A 42 -32.07 15.21 7.88
N CYS A 43 -32.74 14.07 7.73
CA CYS A 43 -33.51 13.46 8.81
C CYS A 43 -32.65 12.74 9.85
N LEU A 44 -31.56 12.09 9.43
CA LEU A 44 -30.76 11.24 10.29
C LEU A 44 -29.59 12.01 10.92
N ASN A 45 -29.07 13.05 10.26
CA ASN A 45 -27.96 13.81 10.81
C ASN A 45 -28.33 14.47 12.15
N ASN A 46 -27.43 14.39 13.13
CA ASN A 46 -27.61 14.86 14.50
C ASN A 46 -28.74 14.18 15.29
N THR A 47 -29.27 13.05 14.80
CA THR A 47 -30.22 12.26 15.58
C THR A 47 -29.51 11.16 16.36
N GLN A 48 -30.13 10.74 17.47
CA GLN A 48 -29.63 9.63 18.28
C GLN A 48 -29.70 8.32 17.48
N VAL A 49 -28.65 7.51 17.54
CA VAL A 49 -28.60 6.19 16.89
C VAL A 49 -29.68 5.26 17.44
N GLY A 50 -29.93 5.35 18.75
CA GLY A 50 -30.97 4.61 19.44
C GLY A 50 -30.64 3.12 19.58
N GLY A 51 -31.67 2.29 19.58
CA GLY A 51 -31.57 0.84 19.82
C GLY A 51 -31.77 0.46 21.29
N LYS A 52 -31.19 -0.67 21.72
CA LYS A 52 -31.30 -1.11 23.13
C LYS A 52 -30.44 -0.21 24.01
N ARG A 53 -30.96 0.24 25.16
CA ARG A 53 -30.26 1.15 26.09
C ARG A 53 -28.87 0.68 26.55
N HIS A 54 -28.61 -0.63 26.52
CA HIS A 54 -27.32 -1.21 26.90
C HIS A 54 -26.31 -1.28 25.74
N THR A 55 -26.67 -0.90 24.51
CA THR A 55 -25.69 -0.87 23.42
C THR A 55 -24.74 0.31 23.60
N PRO A 56 -23.44 0.16 23.24
CA PRO A 56 -22.46 1.22 23.41
C PRO A 56 -22.70 2.45 22.54
N TYR A 57 -23.60 2.35 21.56
CA TYR A 57 -23.93 3.41 20.61
C TYR A 57 -25.28 4.06 20.89
N TYR A 58 -25.99 3.66 21.95
CA TYR A 58 -27.33 4.17 22.24
C TYR A 58 -27.36 5.70 22.33
N ASP A 59 -26.43 6.30 23.06
CA ASP A 59 -26.31 7.76 23.23
C ASP A 59 -25.51 8.45 22.12
N ALA A 60 -25.00 7.70 21.12
CA ALA A 60 -24.26 8.28 20.02
C ALA A 60 -25.19 9.03 19.06
N LEU A 61 -24.66 10.09 18.46
CA LEU A 61 -25.34 10.83 17.39
C LEU A 61 -24.86 10.37 16.03
N TRP A 62 -25.77 10.29 15.07
CA TRP A 62 -25.43 10.13 13.66
C TRP A 62 -24.73 11.38 13.12
N SER A 63 -23.60 11.19 12.45
CA SER A 63 -22.93 12.22 11.66
C SER A 63 -22.89 11.77 10.20
N ILE A 64 -23.83 12.27 9.40
CA ILE A 64 -24.01 11.84 7.99
C ILE A 64 -24.13 13.07 7.12
N ARG A 65 -23.45 13.06 5.96
CA ARG A 65 -23.53 14.14 4.99
C ARG A 65 -23.80 13.59 3.59
N TYR A 66 -24.67 14.25 2.85
CA TYR A 66 -24.87 13.96 1.43
C TYR A 66 -23.76 14.60 0.60
N LEU A 67 -23.06 13.79 -0.20
CA LEU A 67 -22.08 14.28 -1.16
C LEU A 67 -22.65 14.21 -2.58
N PRO A 68 -22.89 15.36 -3.26
CA PRO A 68 -23.37 15.35 -4.62
C PRO A 68 -22.29 14.86 -5.59
N LYS A 69 -22.71 14.13 -6.62
CA LYS A 69 -21.83 13.60 -7.70
C LYS A 69 -20.71 12.66 -7.21
N PHE A 70 -20.82 12.15 -5.98
CA PHE A 70 -19.89 11.18 -5.44
C PHE A 70 -20.32 9.76 -5.83
N GLN A 71 -19.37 8.94 -6.27
CA GLN A 71 -19.58 7.55 -6.66
C GLN A 71 -18.59 6.67 -5.89
N TRP A 72 -18.92 5.38 -5.71
CA TRP A 72 -18.06 4.42 -5.04
C TRP A 72 -16.63 4.39 -5.61
N SER A 73 -16.48 4.54 -6.93
CA SER A 73 -15.19 4.61 -7.62
C SER A 73 -14.27 5.71 -7.06
N HIS A 74 -14.82 6.87 -6.72
CA HIS A 74 -14.05 8.01 -6.20
C HIS A 74 -13.46 7.73 -4.81
N LEU A 75 -14.06 6.82 -4.03
CA LEU A 75 -13.54 6.44 -2.71
C LEU A 75 -12.18 5.75 -2.83
N HIS A 76 -12.00 4.96 -3.87
CA HIS A 76 -10.83 4.11 -4.08
C HIS A 76 -9.78 4.82 -4.95
N GLU A 77 -10.19 5.83 -5.72
CA GLU A 77 -9.34 6.55 -6.67
C GLU A 77 -8.15 7.22 -6.00
N ARG A 78 -8.37 7.98 -4.92
CA ARG A 78 -7.29 8.66 -4.21
C ARG A 78 -6.32 7.68 -3.56
N GLU A 79 -6.83 6.63 -2.94
CA GLU A 79 -5.96 5.60 -2.35
C GLU A 79 -5.18 4.82 -3.41
N ALA A 80 -5.84 4.47 -4.52
CA ALA A 80 -5.22 3.79 -5.64
C ALA A 80 -4.12 4.64 -6.25
N TYR A 81 -4.36 5.94 -6.43
CA TYR A 81 -3.37 6.90 -6.93
C TYR A 81 -2.16 6.99 -6.00
N GLN A 82 -2.37 7.20 -4.69
CA GLN A 82 -1.28 7.26 -3.71
C GLN A 82 -0.48 5.95 -3.63
N LYS A 83 -1.16 4.79 -3.64
CA LYS A 83 -0.52 3.47 -3.66
C LYS A 83 0.25 3.25 -4.98
N ALA A 84 -0.29 3.71 -6.09
CA ALA A 84 0.36 3.62 -7.40
C ALA A 84 1.63 4.47 -7.46
N GLU A 85 1.59 5.72 -7.00
CA GLU A 85 2.76 6.60 -6.91
C GLU A 85 3.84 5.99 -6.01
N ALA A 86 3.47 5.54 -4.80
CA ALA A 86 4.40 4.89 -3.89
C ALA A 86 5.02 3.63 -4.51
N GLY A 87 4.21 2.82 -5.22
CA GLY A 87 4.70 1.65 -5.94
C GLY A 87 5.62 2.00 -7.12
N GLN A 88 5.40 3.11 -7.81
CA GLN A 88 6.27 3.58 -8.89
C GLN A 88 7.64 4.01 -8.35
N LEU A 89 7.67 4.78 -7.26
CA LEU A 89 8.92 5.19 -6.61
C LEU A 89 9.73 3.99 -6.16
N MET A 90 9.09 3.04 -5.49
CA MET A 90 9.75 1.80 -5.06
C MET A 90 10.32 1.00 -6.24
N ARG A 91 9.56 0.89 -7.35
CA ARG A 91 10.04 0.23 -8.56
C ARG A 91 11.22 0.96 -9.20
N ALA A 92 11.21 2.29 -9.20
CA ALA A 92 12.29 3.10 -9.73
C ALA A 92 13.58 2.93 -8.90
N GLU A 93 13.46 2.92 -7.58
CA GLU A 93 14.58 2.68 -6.65
C GLU A 93 15.17 1.28 -6.84
N ILE A 94 14.33 0.24 -6.91
CA ILE A 94 14.77 -1.13 -7.22
C ILE A 94 15.46 -1.18 -8.59
N ALA A 95 14.93 -0.48 -9.60
CA ALA A 95 15.52 -0.45 -10.94
C ALA A 95 16.90 0.22 -10.95
N GLN A 96 17.10 1.27 -10.15
CA GLN A 96 18.40 1.91 -9.97
C GLN A 96 19.40 0.97 -9.30
N ALA A 97 19.05 0.34 -8.17
CA ALA A 97 19.91 -0.61 -7.48
C ALA A 97 20.29 -1.80 -8.38
N LYS A 98 19.34 -2.31 -9.18
CA LYS A 98 19.61 -3.35 -10.19
C LYS A 98 20.58 -2.88 -11.28
N ARG A 99 20.47 -1.62 -11.73
CA ARG A 99 21.39 -1.07 -12.75
C ARG A 99 22.81 -1.01 -12.21
N GLU A 100 22.98 -0.54 -10.98
CA GLU A 100 24.28 -0.46 -10.30
C GLU A 100 24.87 -1.86 -10.08
N MET A 101 24.09 -2.80 -9.54
CA MET A 101 24.49 -4.20 -9.39
C MET A 101 24.95 -4.82 -10.72
N ASN A 102 24.16 -4.66 -11.78
CA ASN A 102 24.47 -5.21 -13.09
C ASN A 102 25.73 -4.58 -13.69
N PHE A 103 25.97 -3.29 -13.43
CA PHE A 103 27.18 -2.60 -13.85
C PHE A 103 28.43 -3.24 -13.22
N TYR A 104 28.42 -3.46 -11.90
CA TYR A 104 29.54 -4.10 -11.19
C TYR A 104 29.73 -5.56 -11.59
N SER A 105 28.66 -6.34 -11.71
CA SER A 105 28.72 -7.75 -12.15
C SER A 105 29.37 -7.88 -13.54
N ARG A 106 28.92 -7.07 -14.50
CA ARG A 106 29.48 -7.07 -15.86
C ARG A 106 30.95 -6.63 -15.88
N GLY A 107 31.35 -5.71 -15.01
CA GLY A 107 32.75 -5.31 -14.83
C GLY A 107 33.63 -6.46 -14.34
N ALA A 108 33.16 -7.19 -13.33
CA ALA A 108 33.86 -8.36 -12.78
C ALA A 108 34.01 -9.49 -13.81
N ASP A 109 32.96 -9.79 -14.58
CA ASP A 109 33.00 -10.81 -15.64
C ASP A 109 33.97 -10.44 -16.76
N LYS A 110 33.98 -9.16 -17.20
CA LYS A 110 34.93 -8.65 -18.20
C LYS A 110 36.37 -8.76 -17.71
N HIS A 111 36.62 -8.44 -16.43
CA HIS A 111 37.96 -8.55 -15.83
C HIS A 111 38.41 -10.01 -15.73
N LYS A 112 37.53 -10.93 -15.31
CA LYS A 112 37.82 -12.38 -15.28
C LYS A 112 38.12 -12.93 -16.68
N ARG A 113 37.32 -12.57 -17.69
CA ARG A 113 37.56 -12.96 -19.09
C ARG A 113 38.88 -12.42 -19.63
N ARG A 114 39.23 -11.17 -19.30
CA ARG A 114 40.52 -10.57 -19.67
C ARG A 114 41.72 -11.26 -19.02
N LYS A 115 41.59 -11.72 -17.77
CA LYS A 115 42.63 -12.51 -17.08
C LYS A 115 42.83 -13.88 -17.72
N ILE A 116 41.74 -14.58 -18.06
CA ILE A 116 41.80 -15.91 -18.69
C ILE A 116 42.41 -15.84 -20.10
N ASN A 117 42.12 -14.78 -20.86
CA ASN A 117 42.63 -14.60 -22.24
C ASN A 117 44.03 -13.96 -22.31
N LYS A 118 44.70 -13.69 -21.17
CA LYS A 118 46.05 -13.12 -21.16
C LYS A 118 47.08 -14.27 -21.20
N PRO A 119 47.91 -14.39 -22.26
CA PRO A 119 48.95 -15.41 -22.29
C PRO A 119 49.99 -15.13 -21.20
N SER A 120 50.40 -16.17 -20.48
CA SER A 120 51.29 -16.10 -19.32
C SER A 120 52.71 -15.65 -19.71
N ASN A 121 53.00 -14.37 -19.51
CA ASN A 121 54.35 -13.91 -19.16
C ASN A 121 54.24 -12.62 -18.33
N VAL A 122 54.91 -12.61 -17.17
CA VAL A 122 55.37 -11.48 -16.32
C VAL A 122 55.08 -11.74 -14.83
N ASN A 123 56.18 -11.66 -14.07
CA ASN A 123 56.36 -11.91 -12.64
C ASN A 123 55.60 -10.92 -11.73
N THR A 124 55.19 -11.44 -10.57
CA THR A 124 54.33 -10.83 -9.56
C THR A 124 55.06 -9.85 -8.63
N SER A 125 54.38 -8.77 -8.24
CA SER A 125 54.52 -8.16 -6.91
C SER A 125 53.14 -7.68 -6.46
N GLU A 126 52.60 -8.41 -5.49
CA GLU A 126 51.24 -8.33 -4.95
C GLU A 126 51.12 -7.20 -3.92
N ALA A 127 50.09 -6.37 -4.06
CA ALA A 127 49.52 -5.59 -2.98
C ALA A 127 48.01 -5.88 -2.98
N ASP A 128 47.60 -6.58 -1.94
CA ASP A 128 46.27 -7.13 -1.75
C ASP A 128 45.24 -6.05 -1.40
N ASP A 129 44.50 -5.55 -2.38
CA ASP A 129 43.22 -4.86 -2.15
C ASP A 129 42.07 -5.73 -2.61
N ALA A 130 41.91 -6.86 -1.91
CA ALA A 130 40.68 -7.64 -1.95
C ALA A 130 39.56 -6.86 -1.26
N ILE A 131 38.86 -6.00 -2.02
CA ILE A 131 37.53 -5.56 -1.61
C ILE A 131 36.64 -6.80 -1.64
N LYS A 132 36.50 -7.45 -0.48
CA LYS A 132 35.44 -8.42 -0.20
C LYS A 132 34.11 -7.70 -0.39
N VAL A 133 33.62 -7.68 -1.62
CA VAL A 133 32.22 -7.37 -1.88
C VAL A 133 31.43 -8.41 -1.08
N PRO A 134 30.59 -8.00 -0.11
CA PRO A 134 29.76 -8.94 0.60
C PRO A 134 28.95 -9.69 -0.45
N GLN A 135 29.02 -11.02 -0.44
CA GLN A 135 28.13 -11.83 -1.26
C GLN A 135 26.71 -11.47 -0.85
N ALA A 136 26.05 -10.62 -1.63
CA ALA A 136 24.61 -10.46 -1.57
C ALA A 136 24.06 -11.83 -1.91
N LYS A 137 23.63 -12.56 -0.87
CA LYS A 137 22.89 -13.81 -1.02
C LYS A 137 21.81 -13.54 -2.06
N ALA A 138 21.76 -14.38 -3.10
CA ALA A 138 20.69 -14.34 -4.07
C ALA A 138 19.37 -14.30 -3.31
N ILE A 139 18.67 -13.18 -3.39
CA ILE A 139 17.26 -13.16 -3.04
C ILE A 139 16.60 -13.84 -4.24
N ASP A 140 16.43 -15.16 -4.13
CA ASP A 140 15.61 -15.95 -5.03
C ASP A 140 14.18 -15.42 -4.94
N ASN A 141 13.87 -14.36 -5.69
CA ASN A 141 12.50 -13.99 -5.99
C ASN A 141 11.99 -14.87 -7.14
N SER A 142 11.95 -16.18 -6.87
CA SER A 142 11.14 -17.14 -7.61
C SER A 142 9.84 -17.34 -6.83
N CYS A 143 8.92 -16.38 -6.94
CA CYS A 143 7.52 -16.51 -6.52
C CYS A 143 6.73 -15.39 -7.22
N GLU A 144 6.40 -15.59 -8.49
CA GLU A 144 5.07 -16.00 -8.98
C GLU A 144 4.26 -14.80 -9.51
N GLU A 145 4.38 -14.54 -10.81
CA GLU A 145 3.27 -14.01 -11.62
C GLU A 145 2.82 -15.12 -12.58
N ASN A 146 2.14 -16.13 -12.04
CA ASN A 146 1.32 -17.03 -12.84
C ASN A 146 0.03 -16.27 -13.21
N LYS A 147 -0.05 -15.76 -14.45
CA LYS A 147 -1.34 -15.48 -15.10
C LYS A 147 -2.01 -16.81 -15.42
N SER A 148 -2.72 -17.40 -14.46
CA SER A 148 -3.67 -18.48 -14.76
C SER A 148 -4.93 -17.87 -15.37
N LYS A 149 -5.15 -18.15 -16.65
CA LYS A 149 -6.47 -18.10 -17.27
C LYS A 149 -7.31 -19.21 -16.64
N ASP A 150 -8.26 -18.86 -15.79
CA ASP A 150 -9.39 -19.73 -15.47
C ASP A 150 -10.67 -19.06 -15.95
N ASP A 151 -10.98 -19.29 -17.23
CA ASP A 151 -12.36 -19.33 -17.70
C ASP A 151 -13.02 -20.54 -17.05
N ARG A 152 -13.94 -20.30 -16.10
CA ARG A 152 -15.13 -21.13 -15.82
C ARG A 152 -15.98 -20.45 -14.76
N GLY A 153 -17.17 -20.03 -15.17
CA GLY A 153 -18.14 -19.37 -14.31
C GLY A 153 -18.49 -20.19 -13.07
N SER A 154 -18.55 -19.49 -11.93
CA SER A 154 -19.32 -19.91 -10.77
C SER A 154 -20.21 -18.74 -10.36
N LYS A 155 -21.52 -18.96 -10.45
CA LYS A 155 -22.58 -18.02 -10.07
C LYS A 155 -22.48 -17.79 -8.56
N ILE A 156 -22.07 -16.58 -8.14
CA ILE A 156 -22.19 -16.17 -6.74
C ILE A 156 -23.57 -15.55 -6.56
N THR A 157 -24.52 -16.36 -6.11
CA THR A 157 -25.76 -15.89 -5.50
C THR A 157 -25.50 -15.67 -4.01
N THR A 158 -25.48 -14.42 -3.57
CA THR A 158 -25.64 -14.10 -2.14
C THR A 158 -26.59 -12.92 -2.01
N ASN A 159 -27.79 -13.25 -1.55
CA ASN A 159 -28.85 -12.33 -1.17
C ASN A 159 -28.34 -11.35 -0.10
N PHE A 160 -28.61 -10.06 -0.29
CA PHE A 160 -28.58 -9.08 0.79
C PHE A 160 -30.01 -8.63 1.09
N PHE A 161 -30.40 -8.79 2.35
CA PHE A 161 -31.56 -8.16 2.98
C PHE A 161 -31.05 -6.95 3.78
#